data_AF-A0A524H8D7-F1
#
_entry.id   AF-A0A524H8D7-F1
#
_cell.length_a   1.000
_cell.length_b   1.000
_cell.length_c   1.000
_cell.angle_alpha   90.00
_cell.angle_beta   90.00
_cell.angle_gamma   90.00
#
_symmetry.space_group_name_H-M   'P 1'
#
loop_
_entity.id
_entity.type
_entity.pdbx_description
1 polymer ?
#
loop_
_entity_poly.entity_id
_entity_poly.type
_entity_poly.pdbx_seq_one_letter_code
_entity_poly.pdbx_strand_id
1 'polypeptide(L)'
;MFTTSQFRVFATEPSERALARARHLLRDASLDEAEEAYLELIDRQPDLKLAWCEYFEMLRGQRRFEEALALSAQAADQFGESAVPLALKGAALVELGRYREGLVALEQAAARNPDFAMVWHEAGYAAYRLREHDRALLALDRAFALEPHSGTLHLRGKILRGAGRYLAAEVAFSGAVESAEYPEQRAEAERQVAITRRYAAFAGRRPSELMATQRWFGDHGASLLTRSDGEHHPSPERLVQEFITVVREEEWSFTHLVTTDEWDGWVALAAALELPGHDGKSLPPDAVPLVVGLRPGGAGSSWALANRQVLRSEEGLTFSVFQPLSGPVADVAGILEGSGRVRVDLGIAEEAIRHPQSRLRGRRLRTHST
;
A
#
# COMPACT_ATOMS: atom_id res chain seq x y z
N MET A 1 0.98 24.00 -17.81
CA MET A 1 1.55 25.06 -16.96
C MET A 1 0.38 25.92 -16.49
N PHE A 2 -0.21 25.57 -15.34
CA PHE A 2 -1.31 26.34 -14.75
C PHE A 2 -0.75 27.26 -13.67
N THR A 3 -1.08 28.54 -13.76
CA THR A 3 -0.45 29.60 -12.98
C THR A 3 -1.06 29.74 -11.59
N THR A 4 -0.24 30.15 -10.62
CA THR A 4 -0.54 30.31 -9.19
C THR A 4 -1.51 31.48 -8.86
N SER A 5 -2.38 31.86 -9.79
CA SER A 5 -3.05 33.16 -9.86
C SER A 5 -4.57 33.13 -9.63
N GLN A 6 -5.14 32.04 -9.12
CA GLN A 6 -6.52 32.01 -8.60
C GLN A 6 -6.62 31.98 -7.06
N PHE A 7 -5.49 31.94 -6.36
CA PHE A 7 -5.44 32.26 -4.92
C PHE A 7 -5.54 33.77 -4.67
N ARG A 8 -6.69 34.36 -5.02
CA ARG A 8 -7.21 35.65 -4.51
C ARG A 8 -8.62 35.92 -5.02
N VAL A 9 -9.58 35.20 -4.48
CA VAL A 9 -10.91 35.76 -4.23
C VAL A 9 -11.00 35.87 -2.72
N PHE A 10 -11.18 37.09 -2.21
CA PHE A 10 -11.55 37.27 -0.81
C PHE A 10 -12.87 36.54 -0.61
N ALA A 11 -13.00 35.72 0.43
CA ALA A 11 -14.27 35.12 0.81
C ALA A 11 -15.29 36.25 1.07
N THR A 12 -16.10 36.56 0.06
CA THR A 12 -16.96 37.75 0.04
C THR A 12 -18.21 37.53 0.86
N GLU A 13 -18.68 36.28 0.94
CA GLU A 13 -19.79 35.93 1.80
C GLU A 13 -19.32 35.74 3.26
N PRO A 14 -20.13 36.15 4.26
CA PRO A 14 -19.84 35.87 5.67
C PRO A 14 -19.66 34.35 5.94
N SER A 15 -20.41 33.52 5.22
CA SER A 15 -20.45 32.06 5.30
C SER A 15 -19.12 31.42 4.92
N GLU A 16 -18.54 31.84 3.80
CA GLU A 16 -17.22 31.37 3.34
C GLU A 16 -16.11 31.75 4.33
N ARG A 17 -16.19 32.94 4.94
CA ARG A 17 -15.23 33.37 5.97
C ARG A 17 -15.36 32.56 7.26
N ALA A 18 -16.59 32.23 7.67
CA ALA A 18 -16.84 31.38 8.83
C ALA A 18 -16.32 29.95 8.61
N LEU A 19 -16.59 29.34 7.45
CA LEU A 19 -16.01 28.05 7.06
C LEU A 19 -14.48 28.08 7.04
N ALA A 20 -13.89 29.11 6.41
CA ALA A 20 -12.44 29.26 6.37
C ALA A 20 -11.81 29.39 7.77
N ARG A 21 -12.50 30.06 8.72
CA ARG A 21 -12.09 30.13 10.13
C ARG A 21 -12.16 28.74 10.79
N ALA A 22 -13.29 28.04 10.70
CA ALA A 22 -13.46 26.72 11.32
C ALA A 22 -12.42 25.69 10.81
N ARG A 23 -12.20 25.65 9.48
CA ARG A 23 -11.16 24.82 8.85
C ARG A 23 -9.74 25.17 9.32
N HIS A 24 -9.44 26.45 9.53
CA HIS A 24 -8.14 26.90 10.03
C HIS A 24 -7.90 26.45 11.47
N LEU A 25 -8.90 26.62 12.35
CA LEU A 25 -8.84 26.18 13.75
C LEU A 25 -8.64 24.66 13.85
N LEU A 26 -9.35 23.90 13.01
CA LEU A 26 -9.21 22.45 12.93
C LEU A 26 -7.80 22.02 12.51
N ARG A 27 -7.20 22.70 11.52
CA ARG A 27 -5.82 22.40 11.07
C ARG A 27 -4.78 22.76 12.12
N ASP A 28 -5.02 23.82 12.88
CA ASP A 28 -4.13 24.29 13.95
C ASP A 28 -4.36 23.52 15.28
N ALA A 29 -5.22 22.48 15.25
CA ALA A 29 -5.57 21.56 16.34
C ALA A 29 -6.30 22.20 17.55
N SER A 30 -6.85 23.41 17.41
CA SER A 30 -7.81 24.01 18.34
C SER A 30 -9.19 23.35 18.16
N LEU A 31 -9.34 22.10 18.60
CA LEU A 31 -10.54 21.29 18.35
C LEU A 31 -11.82 21.92 18.95
N ASP A 32 -11.75 22.41 20.17
CA ASP A 32 -12.89 23.03 20.87
C ASP A 32 -13.35 24.31 20.15
N GLU A 33 -12.40 25.19 19.78
CA GLU A 33 -12.70 26.42 19.04
C GLU A 33 -13.22 26.14 17.61
N ALA A 34 -12.77 25.06 16.98
CA ALA A 34 -13.25 24.63 15.67
C ALA A 34 -14.70 24.12 15.76
N GLU A 35 -15.02 23.36 16.80
CA GLU A 35 -16.38 22.88 17.10
C GLU A 35 -17.33 24.05 17.37
N GLU A 36 -16.96 24.99 18.24
CA GLU A 36 -17.72 26.21 18.49
C GLU A 36 -17.97 26.99 17.19
N ALA A 37 -16.97 27.11 16.32
CA ALA A 37 -17.11 27.82 15.04
C ALA A 37 -18.05 27.11 14.05
N TYR A 38 -18.08 25.77 14.02
CA TYR A 38 -19.05 25.02 13.20
C TYR A 38 -20.48 25.11 13.78
N LEU A 39 -20.64 25.03 15.10
CA LEU A 39 -21.93 25.17 15.76
C LEU A 39 -22.50 26.59 15.59
N GLU A 40 -21.68 27.64 15.74
CA GLU A 40 -22.07 29.03 15.47
C GLU A 40 -22.52 29.22 14.01
N LEU A 41 -21.86 28.54 13.07
CA LEU A 41 -22.22 28.61 11.65
C LEU A 41 -23.54 27.87 11.35
N ILE A 42 -23.77 26.71 11.94
CA ILE A 42 -25.03 25.96 11.81
C ILE A 42 -26.20 26.73 12.42
N ASP A 43 -26.02 27.36 13.59
CA ASP A 43 -27.06 28.20 14.21
C ASP A 43 -27.41 29.42 13.35
N ARG A 44 -26.40 30.11 12.81
CA ARG A 44 -26.60 31.30 11.96
C ARG A 44 -27.10 31.00 10.56
N GLN A 45 -26.76 29.84 10.01
CA GLN A 45 -27.06 29.45 8.63
C GLN A 45 -27.43 27.96 8.57
N PRO A 46 -28.58 27.56 9.14
CA PRO A 46 -28.97 26.15 9.24
C PRO A 46 -29.13 25.50 7.86
N ASP A 47 -29.43 26.28 6.81
CA ASP A 47 -29.56 25.76 5.44
C ASP A 47 -28.21 25.44 4.75
N LEU A 48 -27.07 25.85 5.33
CA LEU A 48 -25.74 25.65 4.77
C LEU A 48 -25.27 24.20 4.99
N LYS A 49 -25.76 23.29 4.15
CA LYS A 49 -25.42 21.84 4.14
C LYS A 49 -23.92 21.55 4.28
N LEU A 50 -23.05 22.40 3.73
CA LEU A 50 -21.60 22.25 3.82
C LEU A 50 -21.08 22.34 5.26
N ALA A 51 -21.66 23.20 6.11
CA ALA A 51 -21.29 23.32 7.52
C ALA A 51 -21.63 22.03 8.30
N TRP A 52 -22.78 21.42 8.03
CA TRP A 52 -23.17 20.13 8.60
C TRP A 52 -22.23 19.00 8.17
N CYS A 53 -21.84 18.96 6.89
CA CYS A 53 -20.87 17.98 6.39
C CYS A 53 -19.47 18.17 7.00
N GLU A 54 -18.97 19.40 7.12
CA GLU A 54 -17.63 19.65 7.67
C GLU A 54 -17.57 19.43 9.19
N TYR A 55 -18.62 19.78 9.93
CA TYR A 55 -18.73 19.42 11.35
C TYR A 55 -18.81 17.91 11.55
N PHE A 56 -19.55 17.20 10.68
CA PHE A 56 -19.59 15.75 10.67
C PHE A 56 -18.20 15.12 10.45
N GLU A 57 -17.45 15.58 9.45
CA GLU A 57 -16.10 15.09 9.19
C GLU A 57 -15.12 15.43 10.33
N MET A 58 -15.32 16.55 11.04
CA MET A 58 -14.60 16.84 12.27
C MET A 58 -14.89 15.81 13.38
N LEU A 59 -16.17 15.53 13.66
CA LEU A 59 -16.57 14.52 14.65
C LEU A 59 -16.06 13.12 14.27
N ARG A 60 -16.11 12.77 12.98
CA ARG A 60 -15.56 11.53 12.41
C ARG A 60 -14.06 11.43 12.64
N GLY A 61 -13.30 12.49 12.35
CA GLY A 61 -11.86 12.57 12.58
C GLY A 61 -11.49 12.41 14.07
N GLN A 62 -12.29 12.97 14.97
CA GLN A 62 -12.16 12.78 16.42
C GLN A 62 -12.69 11.42 16.94
N ARG A 63 -13.26 10.58 16.05
CA ARG A 63 -13.91 9.29 16.36
C ARG A 63 -15.14 9.39 17.27
N ARG A 64 -15.79 10.55 17.31
CA ARG A 64 -17.02 10.86 18.05
C ARG A 64 -18.26 10.40 17.27
N PHE A 65 -18.31 9.11 16.95
CA PHE A 65 -19.25 8.57 15.96
C PHE A 65 -20.72 8.58 16.39
N GLU A 66 -21.02 8.45 17.68
CA GLU A 66 -22.40 8.57 18.19
C GLU A 66 -22.90 10.03 18.12
N GLU A 67 -22.02 11.01 18.31
CA GLU A 67 -22.34 12.43 18.15
C GLU A 67 -22.51 12.77 16.65
N ALA A 68 -21.70 12.18 15.78
CA ALA A 68 -21.89 12.27 14.33
C ALA A 68 -23.22 11.64 13.88
N LEU A 69 -23.67 10.56 14.53
CA LEU A 69 -24.99 9.97 14.32
C LEU A 69 -26.11 10.89 14.82
N ALA A 70 -25.96 11.52 15.99
CA ALA A 70 -26.91 12.50 16.52
C ALA A 70 -27.02 13.74 15.61
N LEU A 71 -25.89 14.24 15.10
CA LEU A 71 -25.84 15.32 14.11
C LEU A 71 -26.61 14.98 12.84
N SER A 72 -26.57 13.72 12.40
CA SER A 72 -27.37 13.28 11.23
C SER A 72 -28.87 13.33 11.47
N ALA A 73 -29.33 13.16 12.72
CA ALA A 73 -30.73 13.32 13.08
C ALA A 73 -31.14 14.80 13.13
N GLN A 74 -30.32 15.67 13.72
CA GLN A 74 -30.51 17.13 13.68
C GLN A 74 -30.56 17.67 12.24
N ALA A 75 -29.68 17.16 11.36
CA ALA A 75 -29.70 17.49 9.94
C ALA A 75 -30.98 16.99 9.26
N ALA A 76 -31.55 15.85 9.69
CA ALA A 76 -32.82 15.35 9.17
C ALA A 76 -34.02 16.18 9.65
N ASP A 77 -33.96 16.78 10.84
CA ASP A 77 -34.99 17.73 11.31
C ASP A 77 -34.98 19.01 10.45
N GLN A 78 -33.81 19.50 10.03
CA GLN A 78 -33.68 20.68 9.16
C GLN A 78 -33.99 20.39 7.68
N PHE A 79 -33.47 19.29 7.12
CA PHE A 79 -33.49 19.02 5.67
C PHE A 79 -34.39 17.86 5.25
N GLY A 80 -35.14 17.25 6.17
CA GLY A 80 -35.90 16.01 5.95
C GLY A 80 -35.03 14.83 5.52
N GLU A 81 -35.66 13.81 4.94
CA GLU A 81 -34.97 12.68 4.29
C GLU A 81 -34.39 13.06 2.91
N SER A 82 -33.63 14.15 2.85
CA SER A 82 -32.82 14.52 1.68
C SER A 82 -31.47 13.78 1.69
N ALA A 83 -30.71 13.91 0.60
CA ALA A 83 -29.47 13.15 0.42
C ALA A 83 -28.41 13.41 1.52
N VAL A 84 -28.34 14.63 2.07
CA VAL A 84 -27.28 14.99 3.05
C VAL A 84 -27.49 14.28 4.40
N PRO A 85 -28.63 14.42 5.12
CA PRO A 85 -28.81 13.72 6.39
C PRO A 85 -28.71 12.20 6.27
N LEU A 86 -29.24 11.63 5.18
CA LEU A 86 -29.13 10.20 4.88
C LEU A 86 -27.66 9.77 4.66
N ALA A 87 -26.84 10.60 4.01
CA ALA A 87 -25.41 10.36 3.84
C ALA A 87 -24.66 10.42 5.18
N LEU A 88 -24.90 11.45 6.00
CA LEU A 88 -24.27 11.59 7.32
C LEU A 88 -24.63 10.40 8.23
N LYS A 89 -25.93 10.04 8.27
CA LYS A 89 -26.44 8.88 9.02
C LYS A 89 -25.76 7.60 8.54
N GLY A 90 -25.68 7.43 7.22
CA GLY A 90 -25.02 6.31 6.57
C GLY A 90 -23.57 6.14 6.97
N ALA A 91 -22.78 7.20 6.85
CA ALA A 91 -21.36 7.23 7.22
C ALA A 91 -21.15 7.01 8.73
N ALA A 92 -21.94 7.64 9.61
CA ALA A 92 -21.83 7.40 11.06
C ALA A 92 -22.12 5.94 11.43
N LEU A 93 -23.15 5.34 10.84
CA LEU A 93 -23.46 3.92 11.04
C LEU A 93 -22.34 3.00 10.53
N VAL A 94 -21.66 3.36 9.44
CA VAL A 94 -20.50 2.64 8.93
C VAL A 94 -19.32 2.70 9.92
N GLU A 95 -19.01 3.86 10.48
CA GLU A 95 -17.94 4.01 11.48
C GLU A 95 -18.28 3.29 12.81
N LEU A 96 -19.55 3.29 13.23
CA LEU A 96 -20.07 2.49 14.34
C LEU A 96 -20.10 0.98 14.05
N GLY A 97 -19.71 0.54 12.86
CA GLY A 97 -19.69 -0.86 12.45
C GLY A 97 -21.04 -1.47 12.09
N ARG A 98 -22.10 -0.65 12.05
CA ARG A 98 -23.48 -1.01 11.68
C ARG A 98 -23.66 -1.02 10.15
N TYR A 99 -22.76 -1.70 9.45
CA TYR A 99 -22.59 -1.60 7.99
C TYR A 99 -23.87 -1.84 7.18
N ARG A 100 -24.77 -2.73 7.63
CA ARG A 100 -26.01 -3.03 6.90
C ARG A 100 -27.06 -1.92 7.01
N GLU A 101 -27.16 -1.28 8.17
CA GLU A 101 -28.02 -0.11 8.37
C GLU A 101 -27.44 1.12 7.66
N GLY A 102 -26.12 1.30 7.76
CA GLY A 102 -25.40 2.35 7.05
C GLY A 102 -25.57 2.25 5.53
N LEU A 103 -25.41 1.06 4.95
CA LEU A 103 -25.62 0.82 3.53
C LEU A 103 -27.04 1.16 3.08
N VAL A 104 -28.08 0.81 3.86
CA VAL A 104 -29.47 1.18 3.54
C VAL A 104 -29.66 2.71 3.52
N ALA A 105 -29.10 3.43 4.49
CA ALA A 105 -29.18 4.90 4.51
C ALA A 105 -28.39 5.54 3.35
N LEU A 106 -27.24 4.98 2.98
CA LEU A 106 -26.44 5.43 1.84
C LEU A 106 -27.13 5.17 0.50
N GLU A 107 -27.80 4.02 0.34
CA GLU A 107 -28.59 3.75 -0.87
C GLU A 107 -29.81 4.64 -0.99
N GLN A 108 -30.46 4.98 0.14
CA GLN A 108 -31.49 6.02 0.17
C GLN A 108 -30.91 7.40 -0.21
N ALA A 109 -29.74 7.78 0.33
CA ALA A 109 -29.06 9.03 -0.03
C ALA A 109 -28.73 9.10 -1.53
N ALA A 110 -28.19 8.02 -2.10
CA ALA A 110 -27.88 7.89 -3.52
C ALA A 110 -29.13 7.95 -4.41
N ALA A 111 -30.27 7.41 -3.94
CA ALA A 111 -31.54 7.54 -4.64
C ALA A 111 -32.10 8.98 -4.60
N ARG A 112 -31.78 9.78 -3.57
CA ARG A 112 -32.14 11.20 -3.50
C ARG A 112 -31.18 12.11 -4.29
N ASN A 113 -29.90 11.78 -4.36
CA ASN A 113 -28.91 12.46 -5.20
C ASN A 113 -27.93 11.47 -5.83
N PRO A 114 -28.20 11.00 -7.06
CA PRO A 114 -27.35 10.02 -7.75
C PRO A 114 -25.94 10.50 -8.08
N ASP A 115 -25.67 11.81 -8.02
CA ASP A 115 -24.39 12.43 -8.37
C ASP A 115 -23.54 12.80 -7.14
N PHE A 116 -23.97 12.42 -5.93
CA PHE A 116 -23.20 12.63 -4.70
C PHE A 116 -22.09 11.55 -4.57
N ALA A 117 -20.91 11.82 -5.16
CA ALA A 117 -19.79 10.86 -5.26
C ALA A 117 -19.41 10.17 -3.94
N MET A 118 -19.34 10.94 -2.84
CA MET A 118 -19.00 10.45 -1.49
C MET A 118 -19.95 9.35 -0.99
N VAL A 119 -21.26 9.45 -1.30
CA VAL A 119 -22.24 8.43 -0.89
C VAL A 119 -21.95 7.09 -1.54
N TRP A 120 -21.55 7.09 -2.81
CA TRP A 120 -21.18 5.88 -3.54
C TRP A 120 -19.86 5.27 -3.02
N HIS A 121 -18.90 6.11 -2.57
CA HIS A 121 -17.69 5.63 -1.90
C HIS A 121 -18.05 4.88 -0.60
N GLU A 122 -18.81 5.53 0.28
CA GLU A 122 -19.20 4.97 1.58
C GLU A 122 -20.08 3.71 1.41
N ALA A 123 -20.99 3.69 0.42
CA ALA A 123 -21.79 2.51 0.11
C ALA A 123 -20.90 1.34 -0.36
N GLY A 124 -19.88 1.65 -1.18
CA GLY A 124 -18.88 0.68 -1.61
C GLY A 124 -18.06 0.12 -0.44
N TYR A 125 -17.66 0.97 0.50
CA TYR A 125 -16.97 0.55 1.71
C TYR A 125 -17.86 -0.29 2.64
N ALA A 126 -19.10 0.11 2.89
CA ALA A 126 -20.07 -0.65 3.66
C ALA A 126 -20.32 -2.05 3.06
N ALA A 127 -20.56 -2.13 1.75
CA ALA A 127 -20.71 -3.40 1.03
C ALA A 127 -19.43 -4.26 1.11
N TYR A 128 -18.24 -3.66 1.01
CA TYR A 128 -16.97 -4.38 1.20
C TYR A 128 -16.84 -4.98 2.60
N ARG A 129 -17.20 -4.23 3.66
CA ARG A 129 -17.19 -4.73 5.04
C ARG A 129 -18.19 -5.87 5.25
N LEU A 130 -19.32 -5.86 4.53
CA LEU A 130 -20.31 -6.94 4.47
C LEU A 130 -19.90 -8.14 3.59
N ARG A 131 -18.72 -8.11 2.95
CA ARG A 131 -18.26 -9.10 1.94
C ARG A 131 -19.09 -9.15 0.65
N GLU A 132 -19.93 -8.16 0.40
CA GLU A 132 -20.73 -8.01 -0.82
C GLU A 132 -19.86 -7.39 -1.94
N HIS A 133 -18.81 -8.12 -2.36
CA HIS A 133 -17.72 -7.59 -3.19
C HIS A 133 -18.14 -7.03 -4.56
N ASP A 134 -19.09 -7.65 -5.25
CA ASP A 134 -19.55 -7.16 -6.56
C ASP A 134 -20.35 -5.86 -6.44
N ARG A 135 -21.21 -5.76 -5.41
CA ARG A 135 -21.94 -4.53 -5.05
C ARG A 135 -20.98 -3.40 -4.67
N ALA A 136 -19.92 -3.74 -3.91
CA ALA A 136 -18.86 -2.81 -3.56
C ALA A 136 -18.14 -2.26 -4.80
N LEU A 137 -17.79 -3.11 -5.77
CA LEU A 137 -17.15 -2.67 -7.01
C LEU A 137 -18.06 -1.76 -7.84
N LEU A 138 -19.36 -2.09 -7.98
CA LEU A 138 -20.32 -1.24 -8.70
C LEU A 138 -20.46 0.16 -8.08
N ALA A 139 -20.54 0.23 -6.75
CA ALA A 139 -20.62 1.52 -6.04
C ALA A 139 -19.31 2.32 -6.18
N LEU A 140 -18.15 1.68 -6.08
CA LEU A 140 -16.85 2.35 -6.27
C LEU A 140 -16.60 2.79 -7.72
N ASP A 141 -17.07 2.03 -8.71
CA ASP A 141 -17.07 2.42 -10.13
C ASP A 141 -17.93 3.68 -10.35
N ARG A 142 -19.12 3.76 -9.72
CA ARG A 142 -19.98 4.95 -9.78
C ARG A 142 -19.38 6.15 -9.05
N ALA A 143 -18.75 5.95 -7.89
CA ALA A 143 -18.04 7.00 -7.15
C ALA A 143 -16.91 7.59 -8.01
N PHE A 144 -16.04 6.73 -8.57
CA PHE A 144 -14.93 7.13 -9.44
C PHE A 144 -15.40 7.87 -10.72
N ALA A 145 -16.52 7.45 -11.31
CA ALA A 145 -17.07 8.10 -12.50
C ALA A 145 -17.64 9.50 -12.24
N LEU A 146 -17.96 9.83 -10.99
CA LEU A 146 -18.38 11.16 -10.56
C LEU A 146 -17.18 12.00 -10.11
N GLU A 147 -16.30 11.43 -9.28
CA GLU A 147 -15.12 12.10 -8.74
C GLU A 147 -13.96 11.10 -8.54
N PRO A 148 -12.86 11.24 -9.29
CA PRO A 148 -11.65 10.44 -9.10
C PRO A 148 -10.96 10.74 -7.77
N HIS A 149 -11.18 9.89 -6.76
CA HIS A 149 -10.55 10.01 -5.45
C HIS A 149 -9.63 8.83 -5.13
N SER A 150 -8.44 9.11 -4.59
CA SER A 150 -7.41 8.08 -4.29
C SER A 150 -7.92 6.97 -3.39
N GLY A 151 -8.68 7.29 -2.33
CA GLY A 151 -9.27 6.30 -1.42
C GLY A 151 -10.23 5.32 -2.11
N THR A 152 -11.08 5.81 -3.01
CA THR A 152 -12.02 4.99 -3.81
C THR A 152 -11.26 3.97 -4.65
N LEU A 153 -10.23 4.44 -5.36
CA LEU A 153 -9.43 3.63 -6.26
C LEU A 153 -8.53 2.63 -5.52
N HIS A 154 -7.99 3.02 -4.36
CA HIS A 154 -7.24 2.13 -3.47
C HIS A 154 -8.13 0.97 -2.97
N LEU A 155 -9.34 1.27 -2.47
CA LEU A 155 -10.27 0.25 -1.99
C LEU A 155 -10.68 -0.70 -3.12
N ARG A 156 -10.98 -0.15 -4.30
CA ARG A 156 -11.28 -0.92 -5.52
C ARG A 156 -10.14 -1.87 -5.89
N GLY A 157 -8.89 -1.39 -5.90
CA GLY A 157 -7.70 -2.19 -6.15
C GLY A 157 -7.54 -3.34 -5.14
N LYS A 158 -7.79 -3.08 -3.86
CA LYS A 158 -7.75 -4.08 -2.79
C LYS A 158 -8.76 -5.22 -3.01
N ILE A 159 -10.00 -4.89 -3.40
CA ILE A 159 -11.04 -5.87 -3.70
C ILE A 159 -10.65 -6.72 -4.92
N LEU A 160 -10.21 -6.07 -6.01
CA LEU A 160 -9.80 -6.74 -7.24
C LEU A 160 -8.59 -7.68 -7.02
N ARG A 161 -7.60 -7.26 -6.22
CA ARG A 161 -6.47 -8.12 -5.83
C ARG A 161 -6.92 -9.33 -5.01
N GLY A 162 -7.82 -9.14 -4.05
CA GLY A 162 -8.42 -10.24 -3.27
C GLY A 162 -9.15 -11.27 -4.15
N ALA A 163 -9.74 -10.81 -5.26
CA ALA A 163 -10.40 -11.66 -6.25
C ALA A 163 -9.46 -12.28 -7.30
N GLY A 164 -8.13 -12.08 -7.21
CA GLY A 164 -7.16 -12.57 -8.20
C GLY A 164 -7.13 -11.79 -9.53
N ARG A 165 -7.84 -10.65 -9.62
CA ARG A 165 -7.95 -9.81 -10.83
C ARG A 165 -6.81 -8.79 -10.89
N TYR A 166 -5.57 -9.26 -10.88
CA TYR A 166 -4.39 -8.44 -10.62
C TYR A 166 -4.17 -7.29 -11.62
N LEU A 167 -4.37 -7.49 -12.92
CA LEU A 167 -4.25 -6.41 -13.91
C LEU A 167 -5.26 -5.27 -13.66
N ALA A 168 -6.52 -5.61 -13.34
CA ALA A 168 -7.55 -4.62 -13.02
C ALA A 168 -7.28 -3.92 -11.67
N ALA A 169 -6.68 -4.64 -10.72
CA ALA A 169 -6.23 -4.09 -9.45
C ALA A 169 -5.06 -3.11 -9.63
N GLU A 170 -4.09 -3.43 -10.50
CA GLU A 170 -2.97 -2.55 -10.82
C GLU A 170 -3.45 -1.23 -11.44
N VAL A 171 -4.37 -1.29 -12.41
CA VAL A 171 -5.00 -0.10 -13.00
C VAL A 171 -5.69 0.75 -11.92
N ALA A 172 -6.42 0.13 -10.99
CA ALA A 172 -7.05 0.86 -9.89
C ALA A 172 -6.01 1.52 -8.96
N PHE A 173 -4.96 0.81 -8.55
CA PHE A 173 -3.91 1.40 -7.73
C PHE A 173 -3.10 2.49 -8.46
N SER A 174 -2.89 2.35 -9.78
CA SER A 174 -2.21 3.38 -10.58
C SER A 174 -3.05 4.65 -10.69
N GLY A 175 -4.37 4.52 -10.92
CA GLY A 175 -5.29 5.67 -10.81
C GLY A 175 -5.31 6.29 -9.41
N ALA A 176 -5.12 5.50 -8.35
CA ALA A 176 -4.98 6.02 -6.99
C ALA A 176 -3.67 6.81 -6.77
N VAL A 177 -2.59 6.51 -7.50
CA VAL A 177 -1.36 7.33 -7.54
C VAL A 177 -1.61 8.66 -8.26
N GLU A 178 -2.34 8.64 -9.37
CA GLU A 178 -2.67 9.82 -10.17
C GLU A 178 -3.65 10.76 -9.45
N SER A 179 -4.59 10.20 -8.70
CA SER A 179 -5.61 10.93 -7.92
C SER A 179 -5.19 11.23 -6.47
N ALA A 180 -3.91 11.05 -6.12
CA ALA A 180 -3.40 11.29 -4.77
C ALA A 180 -3.13 12.78 -4.53
N GLU A 181 -3.77 13.34 -3.50
CA GLU A 181 -3.60 14.75 -3.11
C GLU A 181 -2.39 14.93 -2.17
N TYR A 182 -2.07 13.90 -1.40
CA TYR A 182 -1.02 13.91 -0.37
C TYR A 182 0.12 12.93 -0.69
N PRO A 183 1.39 13.26 -0.37
CA PRO A 183 2.54 12.38 -0.60
C PRO A 183 2.40 10.98 0.04
N GLU A 184 1.74 10.89 1.20
CA GLU A 184 1.52 9.66 1.95
C GLU A 184 0.55 8.73 1.21
N GLN A 185 -0.55 9.28 0.67
CA GLN A 185 -1.51 8.55 -0.16
C GLN A 185 -0.82 8.02 -1.43
N ARG A 186 -0.04 8.88 -2.09
CA ARG A 186 0.70 8.54 -3.30
C ARG A 186 1.70 7.40 -3.03
N ALA A 187 2.52 7.52 -2.00
CA ALA A 187 3.50 6.51 -1.63
C ALA A 187 2.85 5.18 -1.23
N GLU A 188 1.67 5.21 -0.60
CA GLU A 188 0.88 4.01 -0.31
C GLU A 188 0.32 3.37 -1.59
N ALA A 189 -0.27 4.14 -2.50
CA ALA A 189 -0.75 3.63 -3.78
C ALA A 189 0.40 3.04 -4.64
N GLU A 190 1.57 3.70 -4.67
CA GLU A 190 2.78 3.19 -5.35
C GLU A 190 3.27 1.86 -4.74
N ARG A 191 3.22 1.70 -3.41
CA ARG A 191 3.47 0.40 -2.74
C ARG A 191 2.48 -0.66 -3.19
N GLN A 192 1.17 -0.34 -3.24
CA GLN A 192 0.15 -1.29 -3.66
C GLN A 192 0.24 -1.68 -5.14
N VAL A 193 0.69 -0.79 -6.03
CA VAL A 193 1.04 -1.13 -7.42
C VAL A 193 2.15 -2.20 -7.44
N ALA A 194 3.24 -1.97 -6.72
CA ALA A 194 4.38 -2.90 -6.69
C ALA A 194 3.99 -4.29 -6.13
N ILE A 195 3.23 -4.33 -5.03
CA ILE A 195 2.66 -5.57 -4.47
C ILE A 195 1.79 -6.29 -5.51
N THR A 196 0.89 -5.56 -6.17
CA THR A 196 -0.07 -6.15 -7.10
C THR A 196 0.59 -6.70 -8.35
N ARG A 197 1.65 -6.06 -8.87
CA ARG A 197 2.49 -6.58 -9.96
C ARG A 197 3.14 -7.91 -9.61
N ARG A 198 3.63 -8.09 -8.38
CA ARG A 198 4.20 -9.37 -7.92
C ARG A 198 3.14 -10.45 -7.83
N TYR A 199 1.96 -10.12 -7.31
CA TYR A 199 0.82 -11.03 -7.31
C TYR A 199 0.34 -11.41 -8.73
N ALA A 200 0.52 -10.53 -9.73
CA ALA A 200 0.15 -10.82 -11.12
C ALA A 200 0.89 -12.03 -11.72
N ALA A 201 2.07 -12.40 -11.21
CA ALA A 201 2.76 -13.63 -11.59
C ALA A 201 1.98 -14.91 -11.21
N PHE A 202 1.00 -14.83 -10.29
CA PHE A 202 0.09 -15.93 -9.94
C PHE A 202 -1.32 -15.73 -10.54
N ALA A 203 -1.42 -15.13 -11.73
CA ALA A 203 -2.69 -14.77 -12.36
C ALA A 203 -3.72 -15.90 -12.40
N GLY A 204 -4.99 -15.57 -12.13
CA GLY A 204 -6.10 -16.53 -12.10
C GLY A 204 -6.31 -17.23 -10.76
N ARG A 205 -5.39 -17.10 -9.79
CA ARG A 205 -5.56 -17.56 -8.41
C ARG A 205 -5.74 -16.38 -7.46
N ARG A 206 -6.52 -16.55 -6.39
CA ARG A 206 -6.69 -15.56 -5.31
C ARG A 206 -5.53 -15.65 -4.32
N PRO A 207 -5.15 -14.58 -3.60
CA PRO A 207 -4.10 -14.64 -2.56
C PRO A 207 -4.36 -15.70 -1.47
N SER A 208 -5.62 -15.99 -1.16
CA SER A 208 -6.03 -17.06 -0.24
C SER A 208 -5.76 -18.48 -0.75
N GLU A 209 -5.68 -18.67 -2.07
CA GLU A 209 -5.44 -19.95 -2.74
C GLU A 209 -3.95 -20.20 -2.99
N LEU A 210 -3.10 -19.19 -2.78
CA LEU A 210 -1.64 -19.30 -2.92
C LEU A 210 -1.01 -20.00 -1.70
N MET A 211 0.20 -20.50 -1.88
CA MET A 211 1.01 -21.02 -0.76
C MET A 211 1.52 -19.87 0.12
N ALA A 212 1.94 -20.17 1.36
CA ALA A 212 2.50 -19.15 2.26
C ALA A 212 3.72 -18.45 1.66
N THR A 213 4.60 -19.21 1.01
CA THR A 213 5.78 -18.74 0.25
C THR A 213 5.41 -17.80 -0.90
N GLN A 214 4.31 -18.09 -1.60
CA GLN A 214 3.82 -17.32 -2.75
C GLN A 214 3.16 -16.00 -2.31
N ARG A 215 2.34 -16.01 -1.25
CA ARG A 215 1.83 -14.78 -0.62
C ARG A 215 2.97 -13.89 -0.14
N TRP A 216 3.96 -14.49 0.54
CA TRP A 216 5.12 -13.78 1.04
C TRP A 216 5.87 -13.04 -0.07
N PHE A 217 6.11 -13.70 -1.20
CA PHE A 217 6.68 -13.06 -2.39
C PHE A 217 5.78 -11.93 -2.95
N GLY A 218 4.46 -12.13 -3.03
CA GLY A 218 3.53 -11.09 -3.46
C GLY A 218 3.59 -9.83 -2.59
N ASP A 219 3.45 -9.99 -1.27
CA ASP A 219 3.44 -8.91 -0.29
C ASP A 219 4.81 -8.20 -0.20
N HIS A 220 5.90 -8.96 -0.05
CA HIS A 220 7.22 -8.41 0.29
C HIS A 220 8.14 -8.23 -0.92
N GLY A 221 7.96 -9.00 -2.00
CA GLY A 221 8.97 -9.10 -3.06
C GLY A 221 10.23 -9.82 -2.64
N ALA A 222 10.15 -10.62 -1.58
CA ALA A 222 11.19 -11.51 -1.10
C ALA A 222 10.87 -12.95 -1.55
N SER A 223 11.76 -13.58 -2.30
CA SER A 223 11.65 -15.02 -2.61
C SER A 223 12.20 -15.87 -1.45
N LEU A 224 11.54 -16.97 -1.14
CA LEU A 224 11.97 -17.93 -0.12
C LEU A 224 12.87 -19.00 -0.74
N LEU A 225 14.12 -19.06 -0.28
CA LEU A 225 15.10 -20.10 -0.63
C LEU A 225 14.80 -21.36 0.17
N THR A 226 13.86 -22.17 -0.30
CA THR A 226 13.45 -23.40 0.40
C THR A 226 13.21 -24.56 -0.55
N ARG A 227 13.82 -25.70 -0.25
CA ARG A 227 13.63 -26.98 -0.96
C ARG A 227 12.34 -27.74 -0.60
N SER A 228 11.48 -27.16 0.22
CA SER A 228 10.24 -27.78 0.71
C SER A 228 9.07 -26.80 0.70
N ASP A 229 7.88 -27.30 0.36
CA ASP A 229 6.60 -26.63 0.58
C ASP A 229 6.24 -26.65 2.08
N GLY A 230 7.01 -25.91 2.87
CA GLY A 230 6.70 -25.71 4.28
C GLY A 230 5.50 -24.78 4.46
N GLU A 231 4.57 -25.15 5.34
CA GLU A 231 3.54 -24.23 5.85
C GLU A 231 4.15 -23.08 6.68
N HIS A 232 5.40 -23.23 7.10
CA HIS A 232 6.13 -22.34 8.01
C HIS A 232 7.33 -21.72 7.31
N HIS A 233 7.68 -20.49 7.72
CA HIS A 233 8.89 -19.82 7.26
C HIS A 233 10.15 -20.57 7.77
N PRO A 234 11.19 -20.74 6.92
CA PRO A 234 12.48 -21.32 7.33
C PRO A 234 13.20 -20.41 8.34
N SER A 235 14.09 -20.98 9.14
CA SER A 235 14.94 -20.17 10.01
C SER A 235 15.97 -19.35 9.20
N PRO A 236 16.46 -18.22 9.73
CA PRO A 236 17.56 -17.45 9.14
C PRO A 236 18.77 -18.30 8.75
N GLU A 237 19.16 -19.23 9.61
CA GLU A 237 20.31 -20.13 9.39
C GLU A 237 20.02 -21.08 8.22
N ARG A 238 18.79 -21.59 8.10
CA ARG A 238 18.40 -22.42 6.96
C ARG A 238 18.45 -21.63 5.65
N LEU A 239 17.98 -20.38 5.64
CA LEU A 239 18.05 -19.50 4.47
C LEU A 239 19.50 -19.26 4.01
N VAL A 240 20.43 -19.05 4.95
CA VAL A 240 21.87 -18.91 4.63
C VAL A 240 22.44 -20.20 4.04
N GLN A 241 22.12 -21.37 4.61
CA GLN A 241 22.62 -22.66 4.11
C GLN A 241 22.07 -23.02 2.71
N GLU A 242 20.79 -22.76 2.46
CA GLU A 242 20.18 -22.94 1.13
C GLU A 242 20.81 -21.97 0.12
N PHE A 243 21.05 -20.70 0.51
CA PHE A 243 21.75 -19.72 -0.34
C PHE A 243 23.17 -20.17 -0.71
N ILE A 244 23.98 -20.62 0.26
CA ILE A 244 25.33 -21.18 0.01
C ILE A 244 25.28 -22.32 -0.99
N THR A 245 24.25 -23.16 -0.91
CA THR A 245 24.10 -24.33 -1.77
C THR A 245 23.81 -23.92 -3.21
N VAL A 246 22.90 -22.97 -3.43
CA VAL A 246 22.62 -22.40 -4.76
C VAL A 246 23.84 -21.70 -5.34
N VAL A 247 24.56 -20.89 -4.56
CA VAL A 247 25.76 -20.19 -5.04
C VAL A 247 26.80 -21.17 -5.61
N ARG A 248 26.90 -22.38 -5.04
CA ARG A 248 27.80 -23.45 -5.50
C ARG A 248 27.24 -24.21 -6.71
N GLU A 249 25.94 -24.50 -6.73
CA GLU A 249 25.28 -25.25 -7.80
C GLU A 249 25.18 -24.43 -9.11
N GLU A 250 24.93 -23.12 -9.01
CA GLU A 250 24.86 -22.17 -10.13
C GLU A 250 26.22 -21.57 -10.52
N GLU A 251 27.32 -22.02 -9.89
CA GLU A 251 28.69 -21.52 -10.09
C GLU A 251 28.83 -19.98 -9.96
N TRP A 252 28.06 -19.36 -9.06
CA TRP A 252 28.10 -17.91 -8.84
C TRP A 252 29.37 -17.50 -8.11
N SER A 253 30.16 -16.64 -8.75
CA SER A 253 31.37 -16.06 -8.16
C SER A 253 31.13 -14.66 -7.60
N PHE A 254 31.64 -14.43 -6.39
CA PHE A 254 31.69 -13.11 -5.75
C PHE A 254 33.12 -12.82 -5.31
N THR A 255 33.44 -11.55 -5.12
CA THR A 255 34.80 -11.09 -4.74
C THR A 255 34.88 -10.58 -3.30
N HIS A 256 33.76 -10.10 -2.75
CA HIS A 256 33.70 -9.43 -1.45
C HIS A 256 32.33 -9.67 -0.81
N LEU A 257 32.28 -9.86 0.50
CA LEU A 257 31.04 -9.82 1.28
C LEU A 257 30.91 -8.44 1.95
N VAL A 258 29.79 -7.76 1.74
CA VAL A 258 29.45 -6.50 2.44
C VAL A 258 28.31 -6.78 3.40
N THR A 259 28.57 -6.73 4.70
CA THR A 259 27.54 -6.87 5.74
C THR A 259 26.97 -5.51 6.14
N THR A 260 25.69 -5.46 6.50
CA THR A 260 25.03 -4.21 6.94
C THR A 260 24.57 -4.23 8.40
N ASP A 261 24.80 -5.35 9.08
CA ASP A 261 24.52 -5.61 10.49
C ASP A 261 25.48 -6.70 11.01
N GLU A 262 25.41 -6.96 12.31
CA GLU A 262 26.34 -7.82 13.05
C GLU A 262 25.77 -9.23 13.31
N TRP A 263 24.86 -9.74 12.48
CA TRP A 263 24.34 -11.11 12.66
C TRP A 263 25.38 -12.18 12.31
N ASP A 264 25.65 -13.09 13.27
CA ASP A 264 26.65 -14.16 13.15
C ASP A 264 26.48 -15.06 11.92
N GLY A 265 25.25 -15.17 11.39
CA GLY A 265 24.99 -15.93 10.16
C GLY A 265 25.79 -15.44 8.95
N TRP A 266 26.20 -14.16 8.91
CA TRP A 266 27.07 -13.64 7.86
C TRP A 266 28.51 -14.14 7.96
N VAL A 267 29.00 -14.47 9.16
CA VAL A 267 30.33 -15.06 9.35
C VAL A 267 30.36 -16.48 8.76
N ALA A 268 29.30 -17.26 8.98
CA ALA A 268 29.15 -18.58 8.37
C ALA A 268 29.07 -18.49 6.84
N LEU A 269 28.38 -17.48 6.30
CA LEU A 269 28.29 -17.23 4.86
C LEU A 269 29.65 -16.83 4.24
N ALA A 270 30.37 -15.90 4.88
CA ALA A 270 31.70 -15.48 4.44
C ALA A 270 32.67 -16.67 4.34
N ALA A 271 32.71 -17.49 5.41
CA ALA A 271 33.58 -18.66 5.48
C ALA A 271 33.21 -19.74 4.44
N ALA A 272 31.92 -19.96 4.19
CA ALA A 272 31.47 -20.99 3.25
C ALA A 272 31.68 -20.62 1.76
N LEU A 273 31.84 -19.33 1.46
CA LEU A 273 32.07 -18.81 0.11
C LEU A 273 33.50 -18.24 -0.08
N GLU A 274 34.37 -18.38 0.91
CA GLU A 274 35.75 -17.87 0.93
C GLU A 274 35.87 -16.34 0.66
N LEU A 275 34.84 -15.58 1.04
CA LEU A 275 34.74 -14.14 0.72
C LEU A 275 35.41 -13.26 1.79
N PRO A 276 36.31 -12.34 1.42
CA PRO A 276 36.80 -11.31 2.33
C PRO A 276 35.66 -10.35 2.71
N GLY A 277 35.54 -10.04 4.01
CA GLY A 277 34.59 -9.06 4.51
C GLY A 277 35.02 -7.63 4.22
N HIS A 278 34.07 -6.77 3.86
CA HIS A 278 34.30 -5.35 3.55
C HIS A 278 33.25 -4.46 4.21
N ASP A 279 33.69 -3.33 4.78
CA ASP A 279 32.85 -2.33 5.44
C ASP A 279 31.87 -1.54 4.53
N GLY A 280 31.81 -1.89 3.24
CA GLY A 280 30.90 -1.30 2.26
C GLY A 280 31.15 0.18 1.90
N LYS A 281 32.21 0.83 2.38
CA LYS A 281 32.41 2.28 2.15
C LYS A 281 33.00 2.63 0.78
N SER A 282 33.85 1.76 0.21
CA SER A 282 34.50 1.98 -1.09
C SER A 282 35.01 0.67 -1.68
N LEU A 283 34.10 -0.11 -2.29
CA LEU A 283 34.45 -1.32 -3.04
C LEU A 283 35.34 -1.02 -4.26
N PRO A 284 36.24 -1.93 -4.65
CA PRO A 284 37.01 -1.83 -5.90
C PRO A 284 36.12 -1.68 -7.16
N PRO A 285 36.60 -1.03 -8.25
CA PRO A 285 35.82 -0.83 -9.47
C PRO A 285 35.44 -2.13 -10.21
N ASP A 286 36.23 -3.18 -10.00
CA ASP A 286 36.09 -4.53 -10.57
C ASP A 286 35.47 -5.54 -9.59
N ALA A 287 35.05 -5.09 -8.41
CA ALA A 287 34.43 -5.95 -7.42
C ALA A 287 33.03 -6.38 -7.86
N VAL A 288 32.79 -7.69 -7.77
CA VAL A 288 31.46 -8.31 -7.78
C VAL A 288 31.07 -8.55 -6.30
N PRO A 289 30.34 -7.63 -5.65
CA PRO A 289 30.00 -7.77 -4.24
C PRO A 289 28.78 -8.66 -4.02
N LEU A 290 28.78 -9.38 -2.90
CA LEU A 290 27.60 -9.95 -2.27
C LEU A 290 27.23 -9.06 -1.08
N VAL A 291 26.12 -8.33 -1.19
CA VAL A 291 25.63 -7.42 -0.14
C VAL A 291 24.62 -8.16 0.71
N VAL A 292 24.86 -8.26 2.02
CA VAL A 292 24.00 -9.03 2.95
C VAL A 292 23.58 -8.26 4.17
N GLY A 293 22.39 -8.59 4.66
CA GLY A 293 21.86 -8.04 5.89
C GLY A 293 20.50 -8.60 6.29
N LEU A 294 20.15 -8.42 7.55
CA LEU A 294 18.80 -8.61 8.05
C LEU A 294 17.91 -7.47 7.53
N ARG A 295 16.59 -7.70 7.45
CA ARG A 295 15.60 -6.65 7.21
C ARG A 295 14.47 -6.77 8.23
N PRO A 296 13.81 -5.68 8.65
CA PRO A 296 14.07 -4.28 8.29
C PRO A 296 15.25 -3.64 9.03
N GLY A 297 15.87 -4.34 10.00
CA GLY A 297 17.00 -3.82 10.77
C GLY A 297 18.17 -3.40 9.87
N GLY A 298 18.92 -2.37 10.26
CA GLY A 298 20.18 -2.06 9.59
C GLY A 298 20.10 -1.45 8.19
N ALA A 299 19.02 -0.73 7.83
CA ALA A 299 19.00 0.12 6.63
C ALA A 299 19.89 1.40 6.79
N GLY A 300 21.15 1.20 7.17
CA GLY A 300 22.16 2.25 7.29
C GLY A 300 22.60 2.80 5.94
N SER A 301 23.46 3.83 5.97
CA SER A 301 24.07 4.41 4.77
C SER A 301 24.83 3.37 3.94
N SER A 302 25.45 2.37 4.59
CA SER A 302 26.12 1.23 3.97
C SER A 302 25.19 0.43 3.04
N TRP A 303 24.03 -0.02 3.53
CA TRP A 303 23.04 -0.74 2.71
C TRP A 303 22.62 0.09 1.48
N ALA A 304 22.27 1.37 1.71
CA ALA A 304 21.76 2.24 0.65
C ALA A 304 22.83 2.62 -0.40
N LEU A 305 24.11 2.57 -0.02
CA LEU A 305 25.26 2.83 -0.90
C LEU A 305 25.65 1.56 -1.67
N ALA A 306 25.76 0.42 -0.99
CA ALA A 306 26.08 -0.88 -1.59
C ALA A 306 25.01 -1.31 -2.61
N ASN A 307 23.72 -1.18 -2.29
CA ASN A 307 22.65 -1.43 -3.28
C ASN A 307 22.71 -0.48 -4.48
N ARG A 308 23.10 0.80 -4.28
CA ARG A 308 23.28 1.75 -5.38
C ARG A 308 24.46 1.37 -6.28
N GLN A 309 25.51 0.78 -5.72
CA GLN A 309 26.64 0.30 -6.51
C GLN A 309 26.23 -0.91 -7.37
N VAL A 310 25.65 -1.94 -6.76
CA VAL A 310 25.14 -3.15 -7.46
C VAL A 310 24.09 -2.80 -8.54
N LEU A 311 23.26 -1.78 -8.31
CA LEU A 311 22.30 -1.29 -9.32
C LEU A 311 22.94 -0.50 -10.47
N ARG A 312 24.15 0.05 -10.29
CA ARG A 312 24.85 0.85 -11.30
C ARG A 312 25.84 0.03 -12.13
N SER A 313 26.47 -0.99 -11.54
CA SER A 313 27.38 -1.89 -12.23
C SER A 313 26.66 -2.95 -13.07
N GLU A 314 25.42 -3.30 -12.70
CA GLU A 314 24.71 -4.53 -13.14
C GLU A 314 25.43 -5.84 -12.77
N GLU A 315 26.53 -5.75 -12.01
CA GLU A 315 27.35 -6.83 -11.45
C GLU A 315 27.17 -6.92 -9.92
N GLY A 316 27.05 -8.15 -9.40
CA GLY A 316 26.86 -8.43 -7.97
C GLY A 316 25.42 -8.68 -7.56
N LEU A 317 25.24 -9.13 -6.32
CA LEU A 317 23.95 -9.56 -5.76
C LEU A 317 23.71 -8.94 -4.38
N THR A 318 22.44 -8.67 -4.08
CA THR A 318 21.99 -8.33 -2.73
C THR A 318 21.14 -9.49 -2.20
N PHE A 319 21.59 -10.13 -1.12
CA PHE A 319 20.87 -11.21 -0.44
C PHE A 319 20.56 -10.80 1.00
N SER A 320 19.28 -10.62 1.35
CA SER A 320 18.90 -10.33 2.74
C SER A 320 17.92 -11.33 3.31
N VAL A 321 18.13 -11.67 4.57
CA VAL A 321 17.19 -12.45 5.36
C VAL A 321 16.15 -11.50 5.96
N PHE A 322 14.88 -11.65 5.57
CA PHE A 322 13.80 -10.80 6.05
C PHE A 322 13.25 -11.33 7.38
N GLN A 323 13.44 -10.55 8.44
CA GLN A 323 12.85 -10.75 9.76
C GLN A 323 11.59 -9.85 9.87
N PRO A 324 10.42 -10.37 10.26
CA PRO A 324 9.19 -9.59 10.21
C PRO A 324 9.11 -8.52 11.31
N LEU A 325 9.48 -7.29 10.96
CA LEU A 325 9.11 -6.07 11.70
C LEU A 325 8.66 -4.97 10.72
N SER A 326 7.86 -4.03 11.24
CA SER A 326 7.06 -3.05 10.49
C SER A 326 7.88 -1.92 9.86
N GLY A 327 8.59 -2.22 8.76
CA GLY A 327 9.34 -1.24 7.96
C GLY A 327 9.15 -1.40 6.45
N PRO A 328 9.51 -0.39 5.63
CA PRO A 328 9.35 -0.44 4.18
C PRO A 328 10.28 -1.49 3.55
N VAL A 329 9.67 -2.36 2.74
CA VAL A 329 10.32 -3.54 2.16
C VAL A 329 11.12 -3.18 0.91
N ALA A 330 12.24 -3.86 0.68
CA ALA A 330 12.96 -3.83 -0.58
C ALA A 330 12.73 -5.13 -1.36
N ASP A 331 12.71 -5.05 -2.69
CA ASP A 331 12.66 -6.22 -3.57
C ASP A 331 13.97 -7.04 -3.39
N VAL A 332 13.86 -8.33 -3.11
CA VAL A 332 14.97 -9.25 -2.79
C VAL A 332 14.72 -10.59 -3.49
N ALA A 333 15.54 -10.92 -4.48
CA ALA A 333 15.41 -12.17 -5.23
C ALA A 333 16.30 -13.28 -4.65
N GLY A 334 15.82 -14.52 -4.72
CA GLY A 334 16.54 -15.75 -4.41
C GLY A 334 15.95 -16.93 -5.19
N ILE A 335 16.83 -17.72 -5.83
CA ILE A 335 16.58 -18.90 -6.68
C ILE A 335 17.39 -20.10 -6.11
N LEU A 336 17.32 -21.35 -6.59
CA LEU A 336 16.30 -22.39 -6.39
C LEU A 336 16.78 -23.72 -7.02
N GLU A 337 17.17 -24.72 -6.21
CA GLU A 337 17.62 -26.05 -6.69
C GLU A 337 16.94 -27.17 -5.87
N GLY A 338 16.69 -28.39 -6.37
CA GLY A 338 17.18 -28.97 -7.62
C GLY A 338 16.48 -30.28 -7.98
N SER A 339 17.08 -31.05 -8.89
CA SER A 339 16.48 -32.22 -9.57
C SER A 339 15.85 -33.30 -8.65
N GLY A 340 14.57 -33.67 -8.88
CA GLY A 340 13.95 -34.72 -8.05
C GLY A 340 12.43 -34.97 -8.10
N ARG A 341 11.73 -34.79 -9.23
CA ARG A 341 10.30 -35.21 -9.41
C ARG A 341 9.25 -34.65 -8.41
N VAL A 342 9.30 -33.37 -8.03
CA VAL A 342 8.09 -32.61 -7.65
C VAL A 342 8.12 -31.25 -8.35
N ARG A 343 6.97 -30.78 -8.85
CA ARG A 343 6.88 -29.52 -9.60
C ARG A 343 6.73 -28.34 -8.65
N VAL A 344 7.82 -27.61 -8.42
CA VAL A 344 7.74 -26.17 -8.11
C VAL A 344 7.39 -25.43 -9.40
N ASP A 345 6.54 -24.40 -9.33
CA ASP A 345 6.16 -23.59 -10.48
C ASP A 345 7.25 -22.56 -10.81
N LEU A 346 8.30 -23.04 -11.48
CA LEU A 346 9.44 -22.25 -11.97
C LEU A 346 9.00 -21.08 -12.87
N GLY A 347 7.90 -21.25 -13.62
CA GLY A 347 7.42 -20.25 -14.57
C GLY A 347 7.13 -18.92 -13.90
N ILE A 348 6.58 -18.93 -12.69
CA ILE A 348 6.15 -17.73 -11.96
C ILE A 348 7.34 -16.84 -11.54
N ALA A 349 8.42 -17.46 -11.06
CA ALA A 349 9.63 -16.73 -10.67
C ALA A 349 10.41 -16.22 -11.89
N GLU A 350 10.48 -17.06 -12.95
CA GLU A 350 11.14 -16.74 -14.21
C GLU A 350 10.39 -15.61 -14.96
N GLU A 351 9.05 -15.64 -14.99
CA GLU A 351 8.18 -14.62 -15.58
C GLU A 351 8.22 -13.29 -14.82
N ALA A 352 8.25 -13.32 -13.48
CA ALA A 352 8.44 -12.11 -12.66
C ALA A 352 9.81 -11.43 -12.89
N ILE A 353 10.88 -12.23 -13.07
CA ILE A 353 12.22 -11.70 -13.37
C ILE A 353 12.32 -11.18 -14.81
N ARG A 354 11.68 -11.87 -15.77
CA ARG A 354 11.60 -11.46 -17.18
C ARG A 354 10.57 -10.37 -17.45
N HIS A 355 9.75 -9.99 -16.48
CA HIS A 355 8.73 -8.96 -16.63
C HIS A 355 9.33 -7.66 -17.20
N PRO A 356 8.69 -6.97 -18.17
CA PRO A 356 9.31 -5.85 -18.89
C PRO A 356 9.82 -4.69 -18.01
N GLN A 357 9.26 -4.55 -16.81
CA GLN A 357 9.58 -3.54 -15.80
C GLN A 357 10.39 -4.08 -14.59
N SER A 358 10.89 -5.31 -14.67
CA SER A 358 11.77 -5.90 -13.64
C SER A 358 13.09 -5.13 -13.53
N ARG A 359 13.46 -4.76 -12.31
CA ARG A 359 14.74 -4.07 -11.99
C ARG A 359 15.98 -4.95 -12.19
N LEU A 360 15.77 -6.24 -12.48
CA LEU A 360 16.80 -7.26 -12.66
C LEU A 360 16.95 -7.68 -14.13
N ARG A 361 16.12 -7.12 -15.03
CA ARG A 361 16.15 -7.41 -16.47
C ARG A 361 17.51 -7.02 -17.08
N GLY A 362 18.35 -8.02 -17.36
CA GLY A 362 19.63 -7.86 -18.05
C GLY A 362 20.89 -8.00 -17.19
N ARG A 363 20.76 -8.20 -15.86
CA ARG A 363 21.92 -8.37 -14.98
C ARG A 363 22.82 -9.54 -15.38
N ARG A 364 24.13 -9.39 -15.17
CA ARG A 364 25.14 -10.41 -15.42
C ARG A 364 25.75 -10.87 -14.11
N LEU A 365 25.51 -12.14 -13.76
CA LEU A 365 26.31 -12.84 -12.75
C LEU A 365 27.48 -13.52 -13.48
N ARG A 366 28.68 -13.49 -12.89
CA ARG A 366 29.84 -14.20 -13.46
C ARG A 366 29.73 -15.69 -13.13
N THR A 367 29.30 -16.47 -14.11
CA THR A 367 29.50 -17.92 -14.13
C THR A 367 31.00 -18.21 -14.26
N HIS A 368 31.48 -19.33 -13.69
CA HIS A 368 32.89 -19.73 -13.79
C HIS A 368 33.26 -20.30 -15.18
N SER A 369 32.98 -19.55 -16.25
CA SER A 369 33.27 -19.98 -17.62
C SER A 369 33.28 -18.84 -18.67
N THR A 370 34.08 -17.79 -18.47
CA THR A 370 35.15 -17.39 -19.42
C THR A 370 36.11 -16.37 -18.84
#